data_AF-A0A939VG00-F1
#
_entry.id   AF-A0A939VG00-F1
#
_cell.length_a   1.000
_cell.length_b   1.000
_cell.length_c   1.000
_cell.angle_alpha   90.00
_cell.angle_beta   90.00
_cell.angle_gamma   90.00
#
_symmetry.space_group_name_H-M   'P 1'
#
loop_
_entity.id
_entity.type
_entity.pdbx_description
1 polymer ?
#
loop_
_entity_poly.entity_id
_entity_poly.type
_entity_poly.pdbx_seq_one_letter_code
_entity_poly.pdbx_strand_id
1 'polypeptide(L)'
;MKTKVLLTMGAMMAFAISVMAGPVSKAEALAQARSFMQSKGIQLTGDLAVTSGPKRAMASRDESSCYYIFNNGQNGGFVIVSGDDRTRDILGYSDTGAMDMDNLPDNVRYMLDCFESEINELDKLGVERSAPRRSYGETATTNPVLPLVTCKWSQDKPFNNSCPTVNSTRTYAGCVAVATAQLVYFYRDRMPAKTPVKIPAYTTTGGISMKEVAAGTAFNWTKMYDEYDGTQTSAQLSAVANLILYVGKALKSNYSTSATSASMNTIKSALVNYFKFSPNTSFVSRTSYTSEKWESMVLGELEENRPVMYNGVSNKDNHAFLVDGSDG
;
A
#
# COMPACT_ATOMS: atom_id res chain seq x y z
N MET A 1 4.18 -15.20 -7.76
CA MET A 1 3.06 -14.32 -8.14
C MET A 1 2.88 -13.31 -7.01
N LYS A 2 3.01 -12.00 -7.26
CA LYS A 2 2.71 -10.99 -6.22
C LYS A 2 1.20 -10.73 -6.19
N THR A 3 0.60 -10.96 -5.04
CA THR A 3 -0.82 -10.83 -4.76
C THR A 3 -1.22 -9.36 -4.63
N LYS A 4 -2.33 -8.95 -5.25
CA LYS A 4 -2.90 -7.60 -5.06
C LYS A 4 -3.84 -7.63 -3.85
N VAL A 5 -3.70 -6.66 -2.96
CA VAL A 5 -4.51 -6.57 -1.74
C VAL A 5 -5.48 -5.40 -1.88
N LEU A 6 -6.78 -5.67 -1.81
CA LEU A 6 -7.83 -4.66 -1.72
C LEU A 6 -8.04 -4.32 -0.24
N LEU A 7 -7.96 -3.03 0.09
CA LEU A 7 -8.08 -2.51 1.44
C LEU A 7 -9.31 -1.61 1.51
N THR A 8 -10.11 -1.77 2.56
CA THR A 8 -11.23 -0.87 2.80
C THR A 8 -10.77 0.37 3.56
N MET A 9 -10.98 1.56 3.00
CA MET A 9 -10.85 2.82 3.74
C MET A 9 -12.25 3.27 4.19
N GLY A 10 -12.52 3.34 5.50
CA GLY A 10 -13.75 4.01 5.98
C GLY A 10 -14.08 3.79 7.46
N ALA A 11 -14.49 4.87 8.14
CA ALA A 11 -15.24 4.95 9.41
C ALA A 11 -15.64 6.44 9.63
N MET A 12 -16.75 6.89 10.23
CA MET A 12 -17.93 6.31 10.90
C MET A 12 -18.93 7.49 11.00
N MET A 13 -20.24 7.32 10.73
CA MET A 13 -21.26 8.37 10.95
C MET A 13 -22.22 7.94 12.08
N ALA A 14 -22.54 8.88 12.97
CA ALA A 14 -23.30 8.65 14.19
C ALA A 14 -24.82 8.67 13.96
N PHE A 15 -25.50 7.59 14.34
CA PHE A 15 -26.91 7.60 14.74
C PHE A 15 -27.06 6.70 15.96
N ALA A 16 -27.68 7.19 17.03
CA ALA A 16 -27.69 6.55 18.33
C ALA A 16 -28.72 5.42 18.44
N ILE A 17 -28.25 4.17 18.52
CA ILE A 17 -28.91 3.06 19.23
C ILE A 17 -27.82 2.28 19.97
N SER A 18 -27.82 2.30 21.29
CA SER A 18 -26.81 1.63 22.12
C SER A 18 -26.98 0.11 22.07
N VAL A 19 -26.14 -0.56 21.29
CA VAL A 19 -25.90 -2.00 21.36
C VAL A 19 -24.54 -2.17 22.03
N MET A 20 -24.44 -3.01 23.07
CA MET A 20 -23.13 -3.25 23.71
C MET A 20 -22.17 -3.80 22.66
N ALA A 21 -21.10 -3.04 22.39
CA ALA A 21 -20.01 -3.45 21.51
C ALA A 21 -19.37 -4.73 22.07
N GLY A 22 -19.16 -5.73 21.22
CA GLY A 22 -18.62 -7.03 21.62
C GLY A 22 -17.40 -7.43 20.78
N PRO A 23 -16.42 -8.14 21.36
CA PRO A 23 -15.35 -8.73 20.57
C PRO A 23 -15.94 -9.72 19.55
N VAL A 24 -15.45 -9.69 18.31
CA VAL A 24 -15.82 -10.69 17.29
C VAL A 24 -14.99 -11.95 17.54
N SER A 25 -15.67 -13.06 17.80
CA SER A 25 -15.03 -14.34 18.01
C SER A 25 -14.41 -14.88 16.70
N LYS A 26 -13.43 -15.76 16.83
CA LYS A 26 -12.83 -16.46 15.68
C LYS A 26 -13.87 -17.21 14.83
N ALA A 27 -14.89 -17.80 15.47
CA ALA A 27 -15.96 -18.52 14.78
C ALA A 27 -16.87 -17.58 13.97
N GLU A 28 -17.25 -16.44 14.55
CA GLU A 28 -18.00 -15.39 13.84
C GLU A 28 -17.18 -14.81 12.69
N ALA A 29 -15.89 -14.56 12.91
CA ALA A 29 -15.00 -14.06 11.87
C ALA A 29 -14.83 -15.06 10.71
N LEU A 30 -14.75 -16.36 10.99
CA LEU A 30 -14.71 -17.41 9.97
C LEU A 30 -16.00 -17.43 9.14
N ALA A 31 -17.15 -17.29 9.78
CA ALA A 31 -18.44 -17.21 9.08
C ALA A 31 -18.51 -15.98 8.17
N GLN A 32 -18.05 -14.82 8.65
CA GLN A 32 -17.96 -13.59 7.86
C GLN A 32 -17.03 -13.75 6.65
N ALA A 33 -15.85 -14.34 6.84
CA ALA A 33 -14.90 -14.60 5.76
C ALA A 33 -15.51 -15.51 4.67
N ARG A 34 -16.18 -16.60 5.06
CA ARG A 34 -16.84 -17.53 4.12
C ARG A 34 -17.95 -16.83 3.32
N SER A 35 -18.85 -16.12 4.01
CA SER A 35 -19.93 -15.38 3.37
C SER A 35 -19.41 -14.32 2.40
N PHE A 36 -18.35 -13.60 2.79
CA PHE A 36 -17.72 -12.60 1.93
C PHE A 36 -17.05 -13.21 0.69
N MET A 37 -16.26 -14.28 0.84
CA MET A 37 -15.64 -14.94 -0.32
C MET A 37 -16.70 -15.45 -1.30
N GLN A 38 -17.79 -16.05 -0.79
CA GLN A 38 -18.90 -16.51 -1.60
C GLN A 38 -19.62 -15.37 -2.32
N SER A 39 -19.85 -14.22 -1.67
CA SER A 39 -20.49 -13.06 -2.29
C SER A 39 -19.63 -12.43 -3.40
N LYS A 40 -18.30 -12.58 -3.31
CA LYS A 40 -17.35 -12.21 -4.37
C LYS A 40 -17.18 -13.29 -5.45
N GLY A 41 -17.90 -14.41 -5.37
CA GLY A 41 -17.79 -15.52 -6.32
C GLY A 41 -16.50 -16.33 -6.21
N ILE A 42 -15.73 -16.17 -5.12
CA ILE A 42 -14.50 -16.91 -4.87
C ILE A 42 -14.88 -18.33 -4.43
N GLN A 43 -14.40 -19.32 -5.19
CA GLN A 43 -14.62 -20.73 -4.87
C GLN A 43 -13.71 -21.15 -3.72
N LEU A 44 -14.31 -21.66 -2.64
CA LEU A 44 -13.56 -22.19 -1.50
C LEU A 44 -12.91 -23.52 -1.88
N THR A 45 -11.60 -23.63 -1.70
CA THR A 45 -10.83 -24.85 -2.01
C THR A 45 -10.79 -25.85 -0.85
N GLY A 46 -11.46 -25.54 0.26
CA GLY A 46 -11.47 -26.33 1.49
C GLY A 46 -11.67 -25.46 2.73
N ASP A 47 -11.13 -25.91 3.86
CA ASP A 47 -11.10 -25.11 5.09
C ASP A 47 -10.14 -23.92 4.96
N LEU A 48 -10.54 -22.79 5.54
CA LEU A 48 -9.72 -21.59 5.55
C LEU A 48 -8.66 -21.68 6.64
N ALA A 49 -7.38 -21.59 6.24
CA ALA A 49 -6.28 -21.52 7.19
C ALA A 49 -6.31 -20.15 7.88
N VAL A 50 -6.35 -20.15 9.21
CA VAL A 50 -6.59 -18.95 10.01
C VAL A 50 -5.33 -18.53 10.76
N THR A 51 -4.98 -17.25 10.65
CA THR A 51 -3.99 -16.60 11.48
C THR A 51 -4.65 -15.52 12.33
N SER A 52 -4.43 -15.56 13.64
CA SER A 52 -4.88 -14.54 14.57
C SER A 52 -3.87 -13.39 14.62
N GLY A 53 -4.37 -12.15 14.52
CA GLY A 53 -3.58 -10.97 14.80
C GLY A 53 -3.27 -10.79 16.30
N PRO A 54 -2.62 -9.68 16.69
CA PRO A 54 -2.32 -9.36 18.08
C PRO A 54 -3.57 -9.41 18.97
N LYS A 55 -3.38 -9.78 20.24
CA LYS A 55 -4.47 -9.73 21.24
C LYS A 55 -4.88 -8.28 21.47
N ARG A 56 -6.18 -8.04 21.65
CA ARG A 56 -6.71 -6.72 22.03
C ARG A 56 -6.25 -6.31 23.42
N ALA A 57 -5.83 -5.07 23.59
CA ALA A 57 -5.22 -4.59 24.84
C ALA A 57 -6.17 -4.60 26.05
N MET A 58 -7.47 -4.33 25.84
CA MET A 58 -8.46 -4.17 26.92
C MET A 58 -9.55 -5.25 26.91
N ALA A 59 -9.36 -6.35 26.18
CA ALA A 59 -10.37 -7.40 26.11
C ALA A 59 -10.46 -8.20 27.41
N SER A 60 -11.68 -8.29 27.96
CA SER A 60 -12.00 -9.10 29.15
C SER A 60 -12.09 -10.61 28.86
N ARG A 61 -12.03 -11.02 27.58
CA ARG A 61 -12.06 -12.42 27.15
C ARG A 61 -10.73 -12.81 26.52
N ASP A 62 -10.16 -13.92 26.98
CA ASP A 62 -8.79 -14.37 26.71
C ASP A 62 -8.49 -14.74 25.22
N GLU A 63 -9.48 -14.60 24.33
CA GLU A 63 -9.46 -15.11 22.95
C GLU A 63 -9.70 -14.06 21.85
N SER A 64 -9.85 -12.76 22.15
CA SER A 64 -10.12 -11.77 21.09
C SER A 64 -8.84 -11.14 20.51
N SER A 65 -8.56 -11.42 19.24
CA SER A 65 -7.54 -10.73 18.44
C SER A 65 -8.10 -9.47 17.78
N CYS A 66 -7.24 -8.51 17.45
CA CYS A 66 -7.64 -7.29 16.71
C CYS A 66 -8.19 -7.62 15.32
N TYR A 67 -7.65 -8.65 14.66
CA TYR A 67 -8.14 -9.14 13.38
C TYR A 67 -7.83 -10.63 13.20
N TYR A 68 -8.45 -11.24 12.21
CA TYR A 68 -8.20 -12.61 11.77
C TYR A 68 -7.96 -12.63 10.27
N ILE A 69 -6.96 -13.37 9.82
CA ILE A 69 -6.64 -13.56 8.40
C ILE A 69 -7.01 -14.99 8.02
N PHE A 70 -7.81 -15.14 6.98
CA PHE A 70 -8.29 -16.44 6.47
C PHE A 70 -7.77 -16.66 5.05
N ASN A 71 -6.83 -17.59 4.88
CA ASN A 71 -6.31 -18.00 3.57
C ASN A 71 -7.16 -19.14 2.99
N ASN A 72 -7.55 -19.01 1.73
CA ASN A 72 -8.24 -20.04 0.95
C ASN A 72 -7.23 -20.86 0.14
N GLY A 73 -6.55 -21.78 0.82
CA GLY A 73 -5.40 -22.48 0.25
C GLY A 73 -4.22 -21.55 -0.05
N GLN A 74 -3.33 -21.96 -0.96
CA GLN A 74 -2.13 -21.17 -1.30
C GLN A 74 -2.37 -20.12 -2.40
N ASN A 75 -3.43 -20.30 -3.20
CA ASN A 75 -3.71 -19.44 -4.36
C ASN A 75 -5.17 -18.99 -4.48
N GLY A 76 -6.06 -19.40 -3.58
CA GLY A 76 -7.49 -19.09 -3.65
C GLY A 76 -7.89 -17.78 -2.99
N GLY A 77 -6.92 -16.93 -2.62
CA GLY A 77 -7.16 -15.64 -1.99
C GLY A 77 -7.12 -15.67 -0.48
N PHE A 78 -7.33 -14.51 0.12
CA PHE A 78 -7.42 -14.35 1.56
C PHE A 78 -8.39 -13.23 1.95
N VAL A 79 -8.90 -13.28 3.18
CA VAL A 79 -9.74 -12.22 3.75
C VAL A 79 -9.23 -11.86 5.15
N ILE A 80 -9.15 -10.57 5.43
CA ILE A 80 -8.84 -9.99 6.73
C ILE A 80 -10.15 -9.52 7.35
N VAL A 81 -10.56 -10.18 8.42
CA VAL A 81 -11.80 -9.89 9.15
C VAL A 81 -11.44 -9.17 10.45
N SER A 82 -12.16 -8.10 10.76
CA SER A 82 -11.96 -7.39 12.02
C SER A 82 -12.47 -8.19 13.22
N GLY A 83 -11.66 -8.19 14.28
CA GLY A 83 -11.99 -8.73 15.59
C GLY A 83 -12.84 -7.79 16.46
N ASP A 84 -13.27 -6.65 15.92
CA ASP A 84 -14.03 -5.62 16.64
C ASP A 84 -15.28 -5.19 15.85
N ASP A 85 -16.44 -5.24 16.51
CA ASP A 85 -17.73 -4.92 15.88
C ASP A 85 -18.02 -3.40 15.77
N ARG A 86 -17.13 -2.55 16.31
CA ARG A 86 -17.11 -1.09 16.10
C ARG A 86 -16.40 -0.70 14.80
N THR A 87 -15.75 -1.63 14.12
CA THR A 87 -15.11 -1.38 12.83
C THR A 87 -15.84 -2.13 11.71
N ARG A 88 -15.45 -1.89 10.45
CA ARG A 88 -15.94 -2.67 9.30
C ARG A 88 -15.66 -4.16 9.53
N ASP A 89 -16.55 -5.00 9.03
CA ASP A 89 -16.41 -6.47 9.11
C ASP A 89 -15.18 -6.99 8.36
N ILE A 90 -15.04 -6.58 7.10
CA ILE A 90 -13.92 -6.93 6.24
C ILE A 90 -12.99 -5.73 6.12
N LEU A 91 -11.74 -5.92 6.56
CA LEU A 91 -10.68 -4.90 6.54
C LEU A 91 -9.87 -4.91 5.23
N GLY A 92 -9.80 -6.07 4.59
CA GLY A 92 -9.15 -6.24 3.30
C GLY A 92 -9.22 -7.67 2.79
N TYR A 93 -8.95 -7.88 1.52
CA TYR A 93 -8.97 -9.19 0.90
C TYR A 93 -8.11 -9.26 -0.37
N SER A 94 -7.90 -10.47 -0.86
CA SER A 94 -7.44 -10.74 -2.21
C SER A 94 -8.20 -11.93 -2.77
N ASP A 95 -8.43 -11.92 -4.09
CA ASP A 95 -9.06 -13.01 -4.84
C ASP A 95 -8.09 -14.18 -5.13
N THR A 96 -6.79 -13.94 -5.00
CA THR A 96 -5.72 -14.86 -5.38
C THR A 96 -4.59 -14.89 -4.36
N GLY A 97 -3.73 -15.89 -4.46
CA GLY A 97 -2.60 -16.04 -3.55
C GLY A 97 -3.01 -16.39 -2.12
N ALA A 98 -2.10 -16.15 -1.18
CA ALA A 98 -2.30 -16.32 0.26
C ALA A 98 -1.42 -15.32 1.01
N MET A 99 -1.77 -15.03 2.27
CA MET A 99 -0.95 -14.23 3.16
C MET A 99 0.04 -15.13 3.91
N ASP A 100 1.33 -14.96 3.61
CA ASP A 100 2.44 -15.57 4.34
C ASP A 100 2.97 -14.58 5.38
N MET A 101 2.73 -14.87 6.66
CA MET A 101 3.09 -13.99 7.77
C MET A 101 4.60 -13.87 7.98
N ASP A 102 5.37 -14.88 7.56
CA ASP A 102 6.82 -14.89 7.71
C ASP A 102 7.48 -14.01 6.63
N ASN A 103 6.81 -13.80 5.50
CA ASN A 103 7.33 -13.07 4.34
C ASN A 103 6.43 -11.90 3.88
N LEU A 104 5.78 -11.22 4.83
CA LEU A 104 4.93 -10.07 4.50
C LEU A 104 5.72 -8.91 3.87
N PRO A 105 5.22 -8.35 2.75
CA PRO A 105 5.65 -7.04 2.28
C PRO A 105 5.42 -5.96 3.34
N ASP A 106 6.37 -5.03 3.47
CA ASP A 106 6.33 -3.99 4.51
C ASP A 106 5.06 -3.13 4.47
N ASN A 107 4.51 -2.84 3.27
CA ASN A 107 3.24 -2.13 3.13
C ASN A 107 2.07 -2.90 3.76
N VAL A 108 2.04 -4.23 3.64
CA VAL A 108 0.97 -5.04 4.20
C VAL A 108 1.12 -5.11 5.72
N ARG A 109 2.35 -5.32 6.21
CA ARG A 109 2.65 -5.27 7.65
C ARG A 109 2.23 -3.93 8.27
N TYR A 110 2.57 -2.82 7.61
CA TYR A 110 2.14 -1.48 7.97
C TYR A 110 0.60 -1.37 8.09
N MET A 111 -0.15 -1.89 7.13
CA MET A 111 -1.62 -1.84 7.16
C MET A 111 -2.21 -2.66 8.31
N LEU A 112 -1.64 -3.83 8.60
CA LEU A 112 -2.03 -4.65 9.75
C LEU A 112 -1.76 -3.93 11.09
N ASP A 113 -0.62 -3.23 11.19
CA ASP A 113 -0.29 -2.39 12.36
C ASP A 113 -1.27 -1.21 12.51
N CYS A 114 -1.76 -0.63 11.42
CA CYS A 114 -2.82 0.38 11.45
C CYS A 114 -4.14 -0.17 11.99
N PHE A 115 -4.58 -1.35 11.53
CA PHE A 115 -5.80 -1.98 12.04
C PHE A 115 -5.70 -2.30 13.53
N GLU A 116 -4.55 -2.82 13.97
CA GLU A 116 -4.28 -3.03 15.40
C GLU A 116 -4.35 -1.71 16.19
N SER A 117 -3.70 -0.66 15.68
CA SER A 117 -3.64 0.64 16.36
C SER A 117 -5.01 1.29 16.47
N GLU A 118 -5.82 1.24 15.42
CA GLU A 118 -7.18 1.77 15.40
C GLU A 118 -8.06 1.08 16.44
N ILE A 119 -8.07 -0.26 16.46
CA ILE A 119 -8.89 -1.03 17.41
C ILE A 119 -8.47 -0.77 18.86
N ASN A 120 -7.17 -0.74 19.13
CA ASN A 120 -6.66 -0.43 20.46
C ASN A 120 -6.94 1.03 20.87
N GLU A 121 -7.02 1.96 19.93
CA GLU A 121 -7.39 3.35 20.24
C GLU A 121 -8.86 3.49 20.58
N LEU A 122 -9.75 2.74 19.89
CA LEU A 122 -11.17 2.66 20.25
C LEU A 122 -11.37 2.14 21.69
N ASP A 123 -10.56 1.18 22.11
CA ASP A 123 -10.54 0.69 23.50
C ASP A 123 -10.15 1.80 24.49
N LYS A 124 -9.05 2.52 24.24
CA LYS A 124 -8.58 3.59 25.14
C LYS A 124 -9.57 4.75 25.26
N LEU A 125 -10.23 5.09 24.16
CA LEU A 125 -11.21 6.18 24.11
C LEU A 125 -12.57 5.78 24.67
N GLY A 126 -12.78 4.50 25.01
CA GLY A 126 -14.07 4.00 25.48
C GLY A 126 -15.18 4.19 24.45
N VAL A 127 -14.85 4.06 23.15
CA VAL A 127 -15.83 4.25 22.08
C VAL A 127 -16.82 3.11 22.13
N GLU A 128 -18.08 3.45 22.36
CA GLU A 128 -19.21 2.54 22.27
C GLU A 128 -19.70 2.44 20.82
N ARG A 129 -20.30 1.29 20.49
CA ARG A 129 -20.92 1.09 19.19
C ARG A 129 -22.17 1.95 19.09
N SER A 130 -22.13 2.93 18.19
CA SER A 130 -23.27 3.83 17.98
C SER A 130 -24.27 3.30 16.97
N ALA A 131 -23.83 2.54 15.96
CA ALA A 131 -24.66 2.11 14.83
C ALA A 131 -24.50 0.61 14.49
N PRO A 132 -25.41 0.02 13.66
CA PRO A 132 -25.21 -1.29 13.08
C PRO A 132 -23.84 -1.39 12.39
N ARG A 133 -23.21 -2.57 12.47
CA ARG A 133 -21.89 -2.79 11.87
C ARG A 133 -22.08 -2.67 10.37
N ARG A 134 -21.34 -1.77 9.73
CA ARG A 134 -21.42 -1.57 8.29
C ARG A 134 -20.84 -2.81 7.62
N SER A 135 -21.71 -3.59 6.97
CA SER A 135 -21.26 -4.75 6.21
C SER A 135 -20.50 -4.25 4.99
N TYR A 136 -19.46 -4.96 4.60
CA TYR A 136 -18.78 -4.67 3.35
C TYR A 136 -19.79 -4.69 2.18
N GLY A 137 -19.78 -3.63 1.35
CA GLY A 137 -20.65 -3.50 0.15
C GLY A 137 -21.97 -2.76 0.36
N GLU A 138 -22.35 -2.42 1.61
CA GLU A 138 -23.58 -1.64 1.88
C GLU A 138 -23.53 -0.19 1.35
N THR A 139 -22.35 0.28 0.94
CA THR A 139 -22.14 1.66 0.46
C THR A 139 -21.33 1.72 -0.82
N ALA A 140 -21.35 0.65 -1.62
CA ALA A 140 -20.80 0.66 -2.97
C ALA A 140 -21.61 1.64 -3.83
N THR A 141 -21.32 2.93 -3.72
CA THR A 141 -22.03 3.99 -4.47
C THR A 141 -21.31 4.35 -5.77
N THR A 142 -20.15 3.73 -6.03
CA THR A 142 -19.29 4.02 -7.19
C THR A 142 -19.04 2.77 -8.00
N ASN A 143 -18.81 2.94 -9.30
CA ASN A 143 -18.45 1.81 -10.16
C ASN A 143 -17.02 1.35 -9.80
N PRO A 144 -16.75 0.04 -9.76
CA PRO A 144 -15.41 -0.46 -9.54
C PRO A 144 -14.40 0.13 -10.55
N VAL A 145 -13.24 0.53 -10.05
CA VAL A 145 -12.08 0.95 -10.85
C VAL A 145 -11.05 -0.16 -10.79
N LEU A 146 -10.84 -0.85 -11.92
CA LEU A 146 -9.82 -1.90 -11.99
C LEU A 146 -8.43 -1.34 -11.67
N PRO A 147 -7.52 -2.15 -11.09
CA PRO A 147 -6.17 -1.73 -10.79
C PRO A 147 -5.46 -1.13 -12.02
N LEU A 148 -5.18 0.17 -11.94
CA LEU A 148 -4.61 0.98 -13.01
C LEU A 148 -3.11 0.69 -13.21
N VAL A 149 -2.39 0.37 -12.13
CA VAL A 149 -0.95 0.13 -12.17
C VAL A 149 -0.69 -1.36 -12.38
N THR A 150 -0.05 -1.67 -13.49
CA THR A 150 0.20 -3.04 -13.93
C THR A 150 1.53 -3.58 -13.43
N CYS A 151 2.53 -2.72 -13.28
CA CYS A 151 3.85 -3.12 -12.82
C CYS A 151 3.85 -3.57 -11.35
N LYS A 152 4.63 -4.62 -11.05
CA LYS A 152 4.73 -5.27 -9.73
C LYS A 152 6.16 -5.18 -9.20
N TRP A 153 6.64 -3.96 -9.04
CA TRP A 153 8.03 -3.70 -8.66
C TRP A 153 8.26 -3.87 -7.16
N SER A 154 9.53 -3.93 -6.75
CA SER A 154 9.95 -4.22 -5.39
C SER A 154 11.06 -3.28 -4.93
N GLN A 155 11.45 -3.40 -3.66
CA GLN A 155 12.57 -2.64 -3.10
C GLN A 155 13.93 -3.37 -3.20
N ASP A 156 13.90 -4.65 -3.54
CA ASP A 156 15.04 -5.56 -3.63
C ASP A 156 15.42 -5.88 -5.08
N LYS A 157 16.26 -6.92 -5.28
CA LYS A 157 16.73 -7.31 -6.61
C LYS A 157 15.54 -7.72 -7.50
N PRO A 158 15.48 -7.30 -8.77
CA PRO A 158 16.48 -6.50 -9.50
C PRO A 158 16.31 -4.99 -9.41
N PHE A 159 15.25 -4.51 -8.76
CA PHE A 159 14.82 -3.12 -8.72
C PHE A 159 15.82 -2.19 -8.03
N ASN A 160 16.62 -2.71 -7.10
CA ASN A 160 17.69 -1.97 -6.43
C ASN A 160 19.10 -2.18 -7.05
N ASN A 161 19.23 -2.82 -8.21
CA ASN A 161 20.56 -3.14 -8.77
C ASN A 161 21.45 -1.91 -8.99
N SER A 162 20.86 -0.75 -9.21
CA SER A 162 21.57 0.52 -9.43
C SER A 162 21.72 1.36 -8.15
N CYS A 163 21.12 0.94 -7.02
CA CYS A 163 21.27 1.63 -5.73
C CYS A 163 22.73 1.57 -5.23
N PRO A 164 23.18 2.49 -4.37
CA PRO A 164 24.54 2.45 -3.84
C PRO A 164 24.81 1.18 -3.01
N THR A 165 26.09 0.93 -2.75
CA THR A 165 26.54 -0.14 -1.84
C THR A 165 27.23 0.46 -0.64
N VAL A 166 26.95 -0.08 0.55
CA VAL A 166 27.68 0.22 1.80
C VAL A 166 28.33 -1.09 2.26
N ASN A 167 29.66 -1.09 2.43
CA ASN A 167 30.43 -2.28 2.79
C ASN A 167 30.10 -3.51 1.91
N SER A 168 30.07 -3.30 0.58
CA SER A 168 29.72 -4.31 -0.43
C SER A 168 28.26 -4.80 -0.42
N THR A 169 27.42 -4.35 0.52
CA THR A 169 26.00 -4.67 0.57
C THR A 169 25.18 -3.61 -0.17
N ARG A 170 24.33 -4.05 -1.10
CA ARG A 170 23.41 -3.15 -1.83
C ARG A 170 22.37 -2.58 -0.88
N THR A 171 22.11 -1.28 -0.96
CA THR A 171 21.01 -0.66 -0.22
C THR A 171 19.66 -1.05 -0.84
N TYR A 172 18.59 -0.99 -0.05
CA TYR A 172 17.24 -1.11 -0.61
C TYR A 172 16.89 0.12 -1.46
N ALA A 173 15.96 -0.03 -2.41
CA ALA A 173 15.50 1.09 -3.22
C ALA A 173 14.66 2.10 -2.42
N GLY A 174 13.89 1.63 -1.42
CA GLY A 174 13.00 2.44 -0.59
C GLY A 174 11.57 2.50 -1.15
N CYS A 175 10.58 2.37 -0.27
CA CYS A 175 9.16 2.27 -0.62
C CYS A 175 8.68 3.50 -1.39
N VAL A 176 9.06 4.71 -0.94
CA VAL A 176 8.71 5.97 -1.60
C VAL A 176 9.26 6.03 -3.03
N ALA A 177 10.51 5.59 -3.25
CA ALA A 177 11.12 5.61 -4.56
C ALA A 177 10.46 4.60 -5.51
N VAL A 178 10.15 3.39 -5.02
CA VAL A 178 9.49 2.35 -5.80
C VAL A 178 8.06 2.75 -6.16
N ALA A 179 7.25 3.19 -5.20
CA ALA A 179 5.88 3.62 -5.46
C ALA A 179 5.84 4.85 -6.41
N THR A 180 6.73 5.83 -6.21
CA THR A 180 6.84 6.97 -7.14
C THR A 180 7.29 6.53 -8.54
N ALA A 181 8.22 5.56 -8.65
CA ALA A 181 8.67 5.06 -9.94
C ALA A 181 7.58 4.28 -10.69
N GLN A 182 6.77 3.50 -9.98
CA GLN A 182 5.60 2.82 -10.55
C GLN A 182 4.57 3.84 -11.08
N LEU A 183 4.34 4.93 -10.34
CA LEU A 183 3.48 6.03 -10.80
C LEU A 183 4.04 6.73 -12.04
N VAL A 184 5.34 7.02 -12.07
CA VAL A 184 6.01 7.59 -13.25
C VAL A 184 5.91 6.63 -14.44
N TYR A 185 6.08 5.33 -14.22
CA TYR A 185 5.97 4.31 -15.26
C TYR A 185 4.54 4.15 -15.78
N PHE A 186 3.52 4.28 -14.94
CA PHE A 186 2.12 4.32 -15.36
C PHE A 186 1.88 5.43 -16.40
N TYR A 187 2.47 6.61 -16.21
CA TYR A 187 2.36 7.74 -17.15
C TYR A 187 3.41 7.73 -18.29
N ARG A 188 4.22 6.69 -18.45
CA ARG A 188 5.40 6.66 -19.36
C ARG A 188 5.12 7.09 -20.80
N ASP A 189 3.93 6.81 -21.34
CA ASP A 189 3.57 7.15 -22.72
C ASP A 189 3.37 8.67 -22.91
N ARG A 190 3.20 9.41 -21.81
CA ARG A 190 3.11 10.88 -21.76
C ARG A 190 4.41 11.50 -21.25
N MET A 191 5.41 10.69 -20.89
CA MET A 191 6.70 11.13 -20.36
C MET A 191 7.73 11.35 -21.47
N PRO A 192 8.69 12.26 -21.29
CA PRO A 192 9.79 12.38 -22.22
C PRO A 192 10.62 11.08 -22.25
N ALA A 193 11.29 10.80 -23.38
CA ALA A 193 12.20 9.66 -23.49
C ALA A 193 13.52 9.85 -22.70
N LYS A 194 13.78 11.06 -22.20
CA LYS A 194 15.01 11.45 -21.49
C LYS A 194 14.67 12.41 -20.34
N THR A 195 15.54 12.46 -19.33
CA THR A 195 15.44 13.45 -18.25
C THR A 195 15.41 14.86 -18.84
N PRO A 196 14.35 15.65 -18.62
CA PRO A 196 14.21 16.96 -19.25
C PRO A 196 15.15 18.00 -18.61
N VAL A 197 15.50 17.80 -17.35
CA VAL A 197 16.41 18.63 -16.58
C VAL A 197 17.34 17.74 -15.76
N LYS A 198 18.41 18.33 -15.26
CA LYS A 198 19.38 17.67 -14.39
C LYS A 198 18.78 17.38 -13.02
N ILE A 199 18.99 16.17 -12.49
CA ILE A 199 18.73 15.86 -11.08
C ILE A 199 20.03 16.11 -10.31
N PRO A 200 20.09 17.08 -9.38
CA PRO A 200 21.33 17.45 -8.70
C PRO A 200 21.97 16.31 -7.89
N ALA A 201 23.28 16.41 -7.71
CA ALA A 201 24.00 15.59 -6.73
C ALA A 201 23.58 15.97 -5.30
N TYR A 202 23.72 15.02 -4.38
CA TYR A 202 23.52 15.25 -2.93
C TYR A 202 24.29 14.21 -2.13
N THR A 203 24.41 14.44 -0.83
CA THR A 203 24.95 13.46 0.12
C THR A 203 23.84 13.01 1.05
N THR A 204 23.70 11.70 1.25
CA THR A 204 22.73 11.15 2.21
C THR A 204 23.13 11.52 3.65
N THR A 205 22.23 11.43 4.63
CA THR A 205 22.61 11.70 6.03
C THR A 205 23.59 10.66 6.56
N GLY A 206 23.59 9.45 5.99
CA GLY A 206 24.60 8.41 6.21
C GLY A 206 25.93 8.62 5.46
N GLY A 207 26.14 9.77 4.80
CA GLY A 207 27.42 10.11 4.17
C GLY A 207 27.66 9.54 2.77
N ILE A 208 26.65 8.92 2.14
CA ILE A 208 26.79 8.38 0.78
C ILE A 208 26.68 9.52 -0.23
N SER A 209 27.76 9.76 -0.99
CA SER A 209 27.75 10.75 -2.07
C SER A 209 27.03 10.24 -3.31
N MET A 210 25.86 10.80 -3.59
CA MET A 210 25.06 10.50 -4.77
C MET A 210 25.39 11.52 -5.87
N LYS A 211 26.01 11.04 -6.96
CA LYS A 211 26.31 11.86 -8.15
C LYS A 211 25.02 12.45 -8.76
N GLU A 212 25.10 13.47 -9.59
CA GLU A 212 23.94 13.97 -10.33
C GLU A 212 23.41 12.97 -11.37
N VAL A 213 22.21 13.19 -11.91
CA VAL A 213 21.75 12.60 -13.18
C VAL A 213 21.73 13.73 -14.21
N ALA A 214 22.54 13.61 -15.24
CA ALA A 214 22.63 14.63 -16.29
C ALA A 214 21.27 14.82 -16.99
N ALA A 215 20.99 16.04 -17.45
CA ALA A 215 19.90 16.27 -18.39
C ALA A 215 20.15 15.46 -19.68
N GLY A 216 19.09 14.94 -20.29
CA GLY A 216 19.20 14.10 -21.49
C GLY A 216 19.50 12.61 -21.21
N THR A 217 19.54 12.19 -19.95
CA THR A 217 19.71 10.76 -19.59
C THR A 217 18.46 9.98 -19.99
N ALA A 218 18.60 8.86 -20.72
CA ALA A 218 17.47 8.11 -21.25
C ALA A 218 16.64 7.41 -20.18
N PHE A 219 15.32 7.50 -20.31
CA PHE A 219 14.37 6.61 -19.67
C PHE A 219 14.05 5.50 -20.66
N ASN A 220 14.68 4.33 -20.51
CA ASN A 220 14.57 3.21 -21.43
C ASN A 220 13.21 2.49 -21.31
N TRP A 221 12.10 3.19 -21.54
CA TRP A 221 10.73 2.71 -21.28
C TRP A 221 10.43 1.36 -21.93
N THR A 222 10.87 1.15 -23.18
CA THR A 222 10.68 -0.10 -23.94
C THR A 222 11.46 -1.30 -23.41
N LYS A 223 12.33 -1.08 -22.41
CA LYS A 223 13.11 -2.12 -21.73
C LYS A 223 12.59 -2.40 -20.32
N MET A 224 11.54 -1.70 -19.88
CA MET A 224 10.92 -1.90 -18.58
C MET A 224 9.62 -2.69 -18.74
N TYR A 225 9.46 -3.72 -17.90
CA TYR A 225 8.32 -4.63 -17.90
C TYR A 225 7.52 -4.51 -16.61
N ASP A 226 6.27 -4.97 -16.66
CA ASP A 226 5.40 -5.01 -15.51
C ASP A 226 5.89 -6.02 -14.46
N GLU A 227 6.34 -7.19 -14.92
CA GLU A 227 6.79 -8.28 -14.05
C GLU A 227 8.21 -8.73 -14.43
N TYR A 228 8.94 -9.22 -13.43
CA TYR A 228 10.30 -9.74 -13.57
C TYR A 228 10.34 -11.14 -12.96
N ASP A 229 10.35 -12.14 -13.82
CA ASP A 229 10.36 -13.57 -13.49
C ASP A 229 11.77 -14.20 -13.53
N GLY A 230 12.79 -13.38 -13.83
CA GLY A 230 14.18 -13.81 -13.92
C GLY A 230 14.66 -14.09 -15.35
N THR A 231 13.79 -13.98 -16.36
CA THR A 231 14.17 -14.16 -17.77
C THR A 231 14.71 -12.88 -18.42
N GLN A 232 14.66 -11.75 -17.72
CA GLN A 232 15.03 -10.45 -18.26
C GLN A 232 16.55 -10.30 -18.47
N THR A 233 16.92 -9.76 -19.63
CA THR A 233 18.30 -9.41 -19.99
C THR A 233 18.88 -8.33 -19.08
N SER A 234 20.21 -8.25 -19.00
CA SER A 234 20.89 -7.22 -18.19
C SER A 234 20.43 -5.79 -18.53
N ALA A 235 20.15 -5.50 -19.81
CA ALA A 235 19.66 -4.18 -20.22
C ALA A 235 18.26 -3.86 -19.66
N GLN A 236 17.39 -4.86 -19.56
CA GLN A 236 16.04 -4.70 -19.00
C GLN A 236 16.09 -4.56 -17.47
N LEU A 237 16.94 -5.36 -16.81
CA LEU A 237 17.20 -5.23 -15.38
C LEU A 237 17.77 -3.84 -15.03
N SER A 238 18.73 -3.34 -15.82
CA SER A 238 19.28 -2.00 -15.63
C SER A 238 18.27 -0.89 -15.92
N ALA A 239 17.36 -1.07 -16.88
CA ALA A 239 16.37 -0.04 -17.19
C ALA A 239 15.48 0.28 -15.99
N VAL A 240 14.85 -0.74 -15.38
CA VAL A 240 13.98 -0.53 -14.20
C VAL A 240 14.77 -0.03 -12.99
N ALA A 241 15.95 -0.61 -12.72
CA ALA A 241 16.77 -0.21 -11.58
C ALA A 241 17.26 1.24 -11.70
N ASN A 242 17.57 1.68 -12.93
CA ASN A 242 17.96 3.07 -13.18
C ASN A 242 16.80 4.04 -12.99
N LEU A 243 15.60 3.72 -13.48
CA LEU A 243 14.43 4.58 -13.23
C LEU A 243 14.18 4.77 -11.73
N ILE A 244 14.18 3.67 -10.99
CA ILE A 244 13.97 3.68 -9.53
C ILE A 244 15.06 4.49 -8.84
N LEU A 245 16.32 4.31 -9.24
CA LEU A 245 17.43 5.13 -8.74
C LEU A 245 17.23 6.62 -9.06
N TYR A 246 16.85 6.98 -10.29
CA TYR A 246 16.65 8.37 -10.70
C TYR A 246 15.53 9.02 -9.89
N VAL A 247 14.43 8.31 -9.69
CA VAL A 247 13.34 8.73 -8.81
C VAL A 247 13.83 8.90 -7.36
N GLY A 248 14.55 7.94 -6.80
CA GLY A 248 15.12 8.07 -5.46
C GLY A 248 16.12 9.24 -5.33
N LYS A 249 16.87 9.55 -6.38
CA LYS A 249 17.74 10.74 -6.41
C LYS A 249 16.95 12.04 -6.48
N ALA A 250 15.87 12.09 -7.25
CA ALA A 250 14.96 13.24 -7.30
C ALA A 250 14.29 13.51 -5.94
N LEU A 251 13.99 12.45 -5.19
CA LEU A 251 13.45 12.48 -3.83
C LEU A 251 14.51 12.75 -2.74
N LYS A 252 15.80 12.78 -3.11
CA LYS A 252 16.94 12.82 -2.17
C LYS A 252 16.88 11.70 -1.11
N SER A 253 16.56 10.48 -1.53
CA SER A 253 16.44 9.31 -0.66
C SER A 253 17.69 9.08 0.20
N ASN A 254 17.48 8.78 1.47
CA ASN A 254 18.53 8.40 2.39
C ASN A 254 18.78 6.88 2.30
N TYR A 255 19.63 6.47 1.37
CA TYR A 255 19.91 5.06 1.09
C TYR A 255 20.55 4.33 2.28
N SER A 256 20.05 3.13 2.59
CA SER A 256 20.57 2.25 3.64
C SER A 256 20.42 0.77 3.29
N THR A 257 21.29 -0.06 3.87
CA THR A 257 21.22 -1.53 3.79
C THR A 257 20.15 -2.13 4.68
N SER A 258 19.58 -1.35 5.61
CA SER A 258 18.44 -1.75 6.45
C SER A 258 17.11 -1.25 5.89
N ALA A 259 16.97 0.05 5.69
CA ALA A 259 15.77 0.67 5.14
C ALA A 259 16.09 2.04 4.51
N THR A 260 15.78 2.23 3.24
CA THR A 260 15.96 3.51 2.55
C THR A 260 14.73 4.40 2.75
N SER A 261 14.93 5.59 3.27
CA SER A 261 13.85 6.55 3.55
C SER A 261 13.86 7.73 2.58
N ALA A 262 12.72 8.41 2.43
CA ALA A 262 12.62 9.69 1.73
C ALA A 262 11.49 10.53 2.34
N SER A 263 11.63 11.85 2.30
CA SER A 263 10.58 12.74 2.78
C SER A 263 9.44 12.83 1.77
N MET A 264 8.21 12.60 2.21
CA MET A 264 7.02 12.72 1.35
C MET A 264 6.84 14.10 0.73
N ASN A 265 7.25 15.15 1.44
CA ASN A 265 7.15 16.53 0.97
C ASN A 265 7.99 16.77 -0.30
N THR A 266 8.94 15.87 -0.60
CA THR A 266 9.74 15.91 -1.82
C THR A 266 9.05 15.25 -3.02
N ILE A 267 8.00 14.45 -2.83
CA ILE A 267 7.34 13.72 -3.92
C ILE A 267 6.75 14.70 -4.94
N LYS A 268 5.94 15.67 -4.48
CA LYS A 268 5.34 16.68 -5.37
C LYS A 268 6.41 17.43 -6.16
N SER A 269 7.43 17.95 -5.48
CA SER A 269 8.48 18.71 -6.15
C SER A 269 9.32 17.83 -7.09
N ALA A 270 9.56 16.57 -6.75
CA ALA A 270 10.26 15.63 -7.62
C ALA A 270 9.46 15.34 -8.90
N LEU A 271 8.18 15.01 -8.76
CA LEU A 271 7.27 14.72 -9.86
C LEU A 271 7.15 15.92 -10.83
N VAL A 272 6.95 17.12 -10.30
CA VAL A 272 6.80 18.34 -11.11
C VAL A 272 8.11 18.74 -11.78
N ASN A 273 9.21 18.81 -11.02
CA ASN A 273 10.46 19.38 -11.52
C ASN A 273 11.21 18.43 -12.47
N TYR A 274 11.19 17.13 -12.19
CA TYR A 274 12.03 16.15 -12.90
C TYR A 274 11.24 15.21 -13.82
N PHE A 275 9.95 14.98 -13.52
CA PHE A 275 9.11 14.03 -14.25
C PHE A 275 7.89 14.69 -14.93
N LYS A 276 7.87 16.03 -15.06
CA LYS A 276 6.87 16.78 -15.86
C LYS A 276 5.41 16.53 -15.47
N PHE A 277 5.15 16.10 -14.24
CA PHE A 277 3.79 16.11 -13.72
C PHE A 277 3.26 17.54 -13.66
N SER A 278 1.93 17.68 -13.77
CA SER A 278 1.28 18.99 -13.76
C SER A 278 1.66 19.77 -12.48
N PRO A 279 1.91 21.09 -12.56
CA PRO A 279 2.11 21.92 -11.38
C PRO A 279 0.90 21.93 -10.43
N ASN A 280 -0.28 21.54 -10.93
CA ASN A 280 -1.50 21.36 -10.13
C ASN A 280 -1.48 20.08 -9.27
N THR A 281 -0.43 19.26 -9.36
CA THR A 281 -0.21 18.12 -8.45
C THR A 281 -0.28 18.61 -7.00
N SER A 282 -1.08 17.93 -6.19
CA SER A 282 -1.36 18.33 -4.81
C SER A 282 -0.83 17.29 -3.82
N PHE A 283 -0.34 17.78 -2.69
CA PHE A 283 0.00 16.96 -1.53
C PHE A 283 -0.89 17.45 -0.39
N VAL A 284 -1.72 16.55 0.14
CA VAL A 284 -2.75 16.85 1.12
C VAL A 284 -2.66 15.87 2.29
N SER A 285 -3.05 16.31 3.49
CA SER A 285 -3.00 15.48 4.70
C SER A 285 -4.38 14.89 5.01
N ARG A 286 -4.44 13.61 5.36
CA ARG A 286 -5.67 12.92 5.81
C ARG A 286 -6.35 13.65 6.98
N THR A 287 -5.57 14.23 7.88
CA THR A 287 -6.06 14.94 9.08
C THR A 287 -6.77 16.26 8.77
N SER A 288 -6.67 16.77 7.54
CA SER A 288 -7.32 18.02 7.11
C SER A 288 -8.74 17.82 6.56
N TYR A 289 -9.23 16.58 6.49
CA TYR A 289 -10.51 16.23 5.87
C TYR A 289 -11.31 15.27 6.73
N THR A 290 -12.63 15.29 6.59
CA THR A 290 -13.49 14.21 7.11
C THR A 290 -13.23 12.91 6.33
N SER A 291 -13.66 11.78 6.88
CA SER A 291 -13.52 10.49 6.21
C SER A 291 -14.21 10.45 4.85
N GLU A 292 -15.43 10.96 4.78
CA GLU A 292 -16.25 10.97 3.55
C GLU A 292 -15.59 11.85 2.48
N LYS A 293 -15.06 13.02 2.90
CA LYS A 293 -14.38 13.90 1.96
C LYS A 293 -13.07 13.29 1.48
N TRP A 294 -12.32 12.63 2.35
CA TRP A 294 -11.07 11.98 1.98
C TRP A 294 -11.30 10.81 1.02
N GLU A 295 -12.27 9.94 1.32
CA GLU A 295 -12.65 8.81 0.46
C GLU A 295 -13.11 9.28 -0.91
N SER A 296 -14.02 10.26 -0.98
CA SER A 296 -14.47 10.83 -2.26
C SER A 296 -13.36 11.49 -3.08
N MET A 297 -12.35 12.09 -2.42
CA MET A 297 -11.18 12.63 -3.13
C MET A 297 -10.32 11.52 -3.76
N VAL A 298 -10.09 10.42 -3.03
CA VAL A 298 -9.33 9.28 -3.55
C VAL A 298 -10.10 8.60 -4.70
N LEU A 299 -11.39 8.30 -4.49
CA LEU A 299 -12.23 7.67 -5.51
C LEU A 299 -12.35 8.53 -6.77
N GLY A 300 -12.53 9.85 -6.62
CA GLY A 300 -12.60 10.76 -7.77
C GLY A 300 -11.31 10.84 -8.59
N GLU A 301 -10.14 10.64 -7.98
CA GLU A 301 -8.88 10.50 -8.75
C GLU A 301 -8.84 9.18 -9.52
N LEU A 302 -9.30 8.08 -8.91
CA LEU A 302 -9.31 6.76 -9.53
C LEU A 302 -10.29 6.67 -10.72
N GLU A 303 -11.51 7.23 -10.57
CA GLU A 303 -12.51 7.31 -11.64
C GLU A 303 -11.98 8.06 -12.87
N GLU A 304 -11.05 8.97 -12.65
CA GLU A 304 -10.39 9.75 -13.69
C GLU A 304 -9.07 9.12 -14.20
N ASN A 305 -8.84 7.84 -13.87
CA ASN A 305 -7.63 7.08 -14.22
C ASN A 305 -6.33 7.71 -13.68
N ARG A 306 -6.36 8.26 -12.47
CA ARG A 306 -5.19 8.84 -11.79
C ARG A 306 -4.88 8.05 -10.51
N PRO A 307 -3.90 7.12 -10.55
CA PRO A 307 -3.45 6.41 -9.35
C PRO A 307 -2.94 7.41 -8.30
N VAL A 308 -3.31 7.18 -7.05
CA VAL A 308 -3.00 8.08 -5.94
C VAL A 308 -1.76 7.58 -5.22
N MET A 309 -0.72 8.41 -5.19
CA MET A 309 0.41 8.20 -4.29
C MET A 309 -0.06 8.38 -2.85
N TYR A 310 0.02 7.31 -2.08
CA TYR A 310 -0.48 7.27 -0.73
C TYR A 310 0.66 6.99 0.25
N ASN A 311 0.56 7.61 1.42
CA ASN A 311 1.47 7.36 2.50
C ASN A 311 0.69 7.16 3.79
N GLY A 312 1.20 6.26 4.61
CA GLY A 312 0.73 6.09 5.96
C GLY A 312 1.88 6.13 6.95
N VAL A 313 1.61 6.72 8.11
CA VAL A 313 2.48 6.68 9.29
C VAL A 313 1.71 5.97 10.40
N SER A 314 2.33 4.94 10.97
CA SER A 314 1.85 4.20 12.13
C SER A 314 2.80 4.49 13.29
N ASN A 315 2.47 3.98 14.48
CA ASN A 315 3.35 4.09 15.66
C ASN A 315 4.66 3.32 15.51
N LYS A 316 4.76 2.43 14.51
CA LYS A 316 5.89 1.52 14.31
C LYS A 316 6.69 1.84 13.04
N ASP A 317 6.02 2.29 11.97
CA ASP A 317 6.63 2.46 10.65
C ASP A 317 5.92 3.51 9.78
N ASN A 318 6.63 3.99 8.75
CA ASN A 318 6.12 4.86 7.70
C ASN A 318 6.24 4.15 6.35
N HIS A 319 5.14 4.04 5.63
CA HIS A 319 5.11 3.34 4.35
C HIS A 319 4.44 4.15 3.24
N ALA A 320 4.94 3.98 2.01
CA ALA A 320 4.36 4.58 0.81
C ALA A 320 3.95 3.51 -0.19
N PHE A 321 2.76 3.65 -0.76
CA PHE A 321 2.17 2.72 -1.73
C PHE A 321 1.27 3.49 -2.70
N LEU A 322 0.78 2.80 -3.73
CA LEU A 322 -0.20 3.37 -4.66
C LEU A 322 -1.57 2.81 -4.32
N VAL A 323 -2.56 3.69 -4.26
CA VAL A 323 -3.96 3.31 -4.41
C VAL A 323 -4.28 3.48 -5.88
N ASP A 324 -4.54 2.36 -6.56
CA ASP A 324 -4.68 2.33 -8.02
C ASP A 324 -5.99 1.70 -8.50
N GLY A 325 -6.93 1.41 -7.59
CA GLY A 325 -8.23 0.85 -7.93
C GLY A 325 -9.19 0.88 -6.76
N SER A 326 -10.45 0.56 -7.05
CA SER A 326 -11.55 0.41 -6.08
C SER A 326 -12.47 -0.71 -6.53
N ASP A 327 -13.05 -1.45 -5.59
CA ASP A 327 -13.96 -2.54 -5.86
C ASP A 327 -15.45 -2.18 -5.69
N GLY A 328 -15.74 -0.88 -5.56
CA GLY A 328 -17.09 -0.32 -5.38
C GLY A 328 -17.32 0.06 -3.94
#